data_AF-A0A6P2RC73-F1
#
_entry.id   AF-A0A6P2RC73-F1
#
_cell.length_a   1.000
_cell.length_b   1.000
_cell.length_c   1.000
_cell.angle_alpha   90.00
_cell.angle_beta   90.00
_cell.angle_gamma   90.00
#
_symmetry.space_group_name_H-M   'P 1'
#
loop_
_entity.id
_entity.type
_entity.pdbx_description
1 polymer ?
#
loop_
_entity_poly.entity_id
_entity_poly.type
_entity_poly.pdbx_seq_one_letter_code
_entity_poly.pdbx_strand_id
1 'polypeptide(L)'
;MPGVVLLDHAIAALAATLARPLHTWRLGSAKFLSPVAPGEPLDLAYDAAAGGTIRFTLRAGARDVATGVLSAPPAAQDGAPA
;
A
#
# COMPACT_ATOMS: atom_id res chain seq x y z
N MET A 1 17.29 -3.66 -3.21
CA MET A 1 16.38 -3.64 -2.05
C MET A 1 15.62 -4.96 -2.00
N PRO A 2 15.58 -5.66 -0.86
CA PRO A 2 14.73 -6.83 -0.68
C PRO A 2 13.25 -6.48 -0.87
N GLY A 3 12.45 -7.39 -1.44
CA GLY A 3 11.02 -7.14 -1.69
C GLY A 3 10.26 -6.68 -0.44
N VAL A 4 10.52 -7.30 0.71
CA VAL A 4 9.90 -6.92 1.99
C VAL A 4 10.20 -5.47 2.42
N VAL A 5 11.37 -4.93 2.09
CA VAL A 5 11.73 -3.53 2.41
C VAL A 5 10.96 -2.55 1.53
N LEU A 6 10.72 -2.90 0.27
CA LEU A 6 9.90 -2.08 -0.64
C LEU A 6 8.45 -2.02 -0.16
N LEU A 7 7.93 -3.15 0.30
CA LEU A 7 6.59 -3.24 0.88
C LEU A 7 6.48 -2.39 2.15
N ASP A 8 7.45 -2.49 3.05
CA ASP A 8 7.48 -1.68 4.27
C ASP A 8 7.49 -0.18 3.96
N HIS A 9 8.33 0.26 3.01
CA HIS A 9 8.35 1.65 2.55
C HIS A 9 7.02 2.09 1.93
N ALA A 10 6.38 1.25 1.12
CA ALA A 10 5.06 1.56 0.57
C ALA A 10 4.01 1.71 1.67
N ILE A 11 3.96 0.81 2.64
CA ILE A 11 3.00 0.88 3.75
C ILE A 11 3.27 2.13 4.61
N ALA A 12 4.53 2.43 4.92
CA ALA A 12 4.92 3.62 5.68
C ALA A 12 4.51 4.91 4.95
N ALA A 13 4.77 4.99 3.64
CA ALA A 13 4.38 6.13 2.82
C ALA A 13 2.85 6.26 2.69
N LEU A 14 2.11 5.15 2.51
CA LEU A 14 0.64 5.17 2.54
C LEU A 14 0.10 5.64 3.89
N ALA A 15 0.66 5.15 5.00
CA ALA A 15 0.25 5.54 6.34
C ALA A 15 0.49 7.04 6.59
N ALA A 16 1.63 7.56 6.12
CA ALA A 16 1.94 8.99 6.17
C ALA A 16 0.95 9.82 5.32
N THR A 17 0.70 9.42 4.07
CA THR A 17 -0.20 10.14 3.17
C THR A 17 -1.66 10.09 3.64
N LEU A 18 -2.12 8.96 4.16
CA LEU A 18 -3.46 8.80 4.71
C LEU A 18 -3.59 9.40 6.12
N ALA A 19 -2.50 9.91 6.69
CA ALA A 19 -2.38 10.42 8.06
C ALA A 19 -3.02 9.49 9.11
N ARG A 20 -2.98 8.18 8.85
CA ARG A 20 -3.65 7.19 9.69
C ARG A 20 -2.81 5.92 9.77
N PRO A 21 -2.85 5.24 10.92
CA PRO A 21 -2.05 4.05 11.07
C PRO A 21 -2.72 2.86 10.36
N LEU A 22 -1.97 2.23 9.45
CA LEU A 22 -2.43 1.06 8.69
C LEU A 22 -2.22 -0.27 9.43
N HIS A 23 -1.96 -0.24 10.74
CA HIS A 23 -1.68 -1.45 11.53
C HIS A 23 -2.85 -2.45 11.59
N THR A 24 -4.09 -1.97 11.41
CA THR A 24 -5.27 -2.85 11.38
C THR A 24 -5.58 -3.36 9.98
N TRP A 25 -4.90 -2.85 8.96
CA TRP A 25 -5.12 -3.22 7.56
C TRP A 25 -4.39 -4.52 7.25
N ARG A 26 -5.08 -5.44 6.58
CA ARG A 26 -4.48 -6.70 6.16
C ARG A 26 -3.97 -6.58 4.74
N LEU A 27 -2.72 -6.94 4.55
CA LEU A 27 -2.17 -7.11 3.21
C LEU A 27 -2.80 -8.36 2.59
N GLY A 28 -3.67 -8.16 1.61
CA GLY A 28 -4.32 -9.26 0.90
C GLY A 28 -3.35 -9.95 -0.05
N SER A 29 -2.63 -9.17 -0.85
CA SER A 29 -1.59 -9.69 -1.74
C SER A 29 -0.54 -8.62 -2.00
N ALA A 30 0.72 -9.05 -2.15
CA ALA A 30 1.80 -8.23 -2.67
C ALA A 30 2.56 -9.03 -3.72
N LYS A 31 2.86 -8.40 -4.85
CA LYS A 31 3.57 -9.01 -5.96
C LYS A 31 4.78 -8.16 -6.29
N PHE A 32 5.97 -8.72 -6.08
CA PHE A 32 7.23 -8.11 -6.45
C PHE A 32 7.58 -8.57 -7.87
N LEU A 33 7.45 -7.66 -8.83
CA LEU A 33 7.69 -7.92 -10.24
C LEU A 33 9.16 -7.77 -10.60
N SER A 34 9.86 -6.83 -9.96
CA SER A 34 11.27 -6.55 -10.24
C SER A 34 11.99 -5.97 -9.03
N PRO A 35 13.27 -6.34 -8.82
CA PRO A 35 14.09 -5.74 -7.79
C PRO A 35 14.45 -4.29 -8.14
N VAL A 36 14.54 -3.44 -7.11
CA VAL A 36 14.87 -2.02 -7.22
C VAL A 36 16.21 -1.76 -6.51
N ALA A 37 17.03 -0.88 -7.05
CA ALA A 37 18.26 -0.46 -6.39
C ALA A 37 17.95 0.42 -5.16
N PRO A 38 18.78 0.35 -4.11
CA PRO A 38 18.78 1.35 -3.04
C PRO A 38 18.95 2.77 -3.61
N GLY A 39 18.06 3.70 -3.24
CA GLY A 39 18.15 5.10 -3.68
C GLY A 39 17.56 5.40 -5.06
N GLU A 40 16.99 4.42 -5.76
CA GLU A 40 16.18 4.69 -6.95
C GLU A 40 14.87 5.39 -6.57
N PRO A 41 14.47 6.48 -7.27
CA PRO A 41 13.21 7.14 -7.02
C PRO A 41 12.04 6.22 -7.37
N LEU A 42 11.17 6.01 -6.38
CA LEU A 42 10.00 5.15 -6.48
C LEU A 42 8.75 6.01 -6.42
N ASP A 43 7.93 5.91 -7.44
CA ASP A 43 6.61 6.50 -7.49
C ASP A 43 5.61 5.52 -6.86
N LEU A 44 4.87 5.99 -5.87
CA LEU A 44 3.87 5.23 -5.15
C LEU A 44 2.48 5.73 -5.55
N ALA A 45 1.85 5.01 -6.46
CA ALA A 45 0.45 5.24 -6.81
C ALA A 45 -0.43 4.39 -5.90
N TYR A 46 -1.52 4.98 -5.39
CA TYR A 46 -2.52 4.22 -4.65
C TYR A 46 -3.93 4.62 -5.03
N ASP A 47 -4.81 3.64 -5.00
CA ASP A 47 -6.23 3.78 -5.30
C ASP A 47 -7.01 3.20 -4.13
N ALA A 48 -7.75 4.07 -3.44
CA ALA A 48 -8.61 3.69 -2.33
C ALA A 48 -10.03 3.47 -2.87
N ALA A 49 -10.39 2.21 -3.09
CA ALA A 49 -11.72 1.83 -3.53
C ALA A 49 -12.75 2.04 -2.40
N ALA A 50 -13.94 2.51 -2.77
CA ALA A 50 -15.10 2.60 -1.89
C ALA A 50 -15.45 1.18 -1.39
N GLY A 51 -15.28 0.92 -0.10
CA GLY A 51 -15.41 -0.42 0.49
C GLY A 51 -14.19 -0.89 1.27
N GLY A 52 -13.17 -0.04 1.43
CA GLY A 52 -12.03 -0.34 2.30
C GLY A 52 -11.01 -1.26 1.64
N THR A 53 -10.84 -1.19 0.32
CA THR A 53 -9.70 -1.84 -0.35
C THR A 53 -8.80 -0.76 -0.92
N ILE A 54 -7.52 -0.78 -0.56
CA ILE A 54 -6.50 0.12 -1.10
C ILE A 54 -5.55 -0.69 -1.96
N ARG A 55 -5.47 -0.36 -3.23
CA ARG A 55 -4.51 -0.95 -4.17
C ARG A 55 -3.35 0.01 -4.28
N PHE A 56 -2.13 -0.46 -4.06
CA PHE A 56 -0.93 0.35 -4.24
C PHE A 56 -0.02 -0.26 -5.29
N THR A 57 0.66 0.60 -6.04
CA THR A 57 1.55 0.25 -7.14
C THR A 57 2.82 1.08 -6.98
N LEU A 58 3.95 0.39 -6.89
CA LEU A 58 5.28 0.96 -6.85
C LEU A 58 5.86 0.92 -8.26
N ARG A 59 6.33 2.08 -8.74
CA ARG A 59 7.00 2.23 -10.03
C ARG A 59 8.38 2.82 -9.84
N ALA A 60 9.41 2.18 -10.41
CA ALA A 60 10.74 2.78 -10.49
C ALA A 60 10.90 3.41 -11.87
N GLY A 61 10.64 4.71 -11.99
CA GLY A 61 10.59 5.40 -13.27
C GLY A 61 9.48 4.85 -14.18
N ALA A 62 9.85 4.12 -15.24
CA ALA A 62 8.91 3.59 -16.24
C ALA A 62 8.50 2.12 -16.02
N ARG A 63 9.01 1.45 -14.98
CA ARG A 63 8.72 0.02 -14.71
C ARG A 63 7.92 -0.16 -13.42
N ASP A 64 6.90 -1.00 -13.48
CA ASP A 64 6.20 -1.49 -12.29
C ASP A 64 7.10 -2.50 -11.57
N VAL A 65 7.46 -2.20 -10.32
CA VAL A 65 8.41 -3.02 -9.54
C VAL A 65 7.72 -3.84 -8.48
N ALA A 66 6.65 -3.30 -7.89
CA ALA A 66 5.82 -4.04 -6.97
C ALA A 66 4.38 -3.53 -6.98
N THR A 67 3.45 -4.41 -6.71
CA THR A 67 2.04 -4.05 -6.52
C THR A 67 1.54 -4.72 -5.26
N GLY A 68 0.51 -4.15 -4.66
CA GLY A 68 -0.16 -4.83 -3.57
C GLY A 68 -1.54 -4.29 -3.31
N VAL A 69 -2.28 -5.05 -2.51
CA VAL A 69 -3.63 -4.75 -2.12
C VAL A 69 -3.72 -4.87 -0.62
N LEU A 70 -4.13 -3.79 0.02
CA LEU A 70 -4.47 -3.71 1.43
C LEU A 70 -5.98 -3.73 1.54
N SER A 71 -6.50 -4.62 2.35
CA SER A 71 -7.90 -4.61 2.75
C SER A 71 -7.97 -4.02 4.15
N ALA A 72 -8.82 -3.01 4.29
CA ALA A 72 -9.29 -2.56 5.57
C ALA A 72 -9.80 -3.79 6.33
N PRO A 73 -9.56 -3.84 7.65
CA PRO A 73 -10.41 -4.71 8.44
C PRO A 73 -11.86 -4.30 8.15
N PRO A 74 -12.84 -5.21 8.26
CA PRO A 74 -14.21 -4.75 8.40
C PRO A 74 -14.14 -3.73 9.55
N ALA A 75 -14.37 -2.46 9.23
CA ALA A 75 -14.69 -1.52 10.28
C ALA A 75 -15.84 -2.23 11.02
N ALA A 76 -15.68 -2.49 12.32
CA ALA A 76 -16.87 -2.41 13.14
C ALA A 76 -17.50 -1.09 12.69
N GLN A 77 -18.62 -1.18 11.99
CA GLN A 77 -19.27 -0.06 11.35
C GLN A 77 -19.44 0.97 12.46
N ASP A 78 -18.56 1.96 12.51
CA ASP A 78 -18.59 2.91 13.62
C ASP A 78 -19.75 3.85 13.31
N GLY A 79 -20.88 3.52 13.92
CA GLY A 79 -22.02 4.41 14.13
C GLY A 79 -22.97 4.59 12.94
N ALA A 80 -24.09 3.87 12.97
CA ALA A 80 -25.38 4.51 12.70
C ALA A 80 -25.58 5.69 13.69
N PRO A 81 -26.25 6.79 13.30
CA PRO A 81 -27.66 6.99 13.70
C PRO A 81 -28.48 7.71 12.61
N ALA A 82 -29.82 7.74 12.53
CA ALA A 82 -30.96 7.21 13.28
C ALA A 82 -32.10 6.99 12.27
#